data_AF-A0A947MK74-F1
#
_entry.id   AF-A0A947MK74-F1
#
_cell.length_a   1.000
_cell.length_b   1.000
_cell.length_c   1.000
_cell.angle_alpha   90.00
_cell.angle_beta   90.00
_cell.angle_gamma   90.00
#
_symmetry.space_group_name_H-M   'P 1'
#
loop_
_entity.id
_entity.type
_entity.pdbx_description
1 polymer ?
#
loop_
_entity_poly.entity_id
_entity_poly.type
_entity_poly.pdbx_seq_one_letter_code
_entity_poly.pdbx_strand_id
1 'polypeptide(L)'
;MFASRPKPKTYVLLPSLFLLSACFSPLPVPPAAQPSASPTVASSTAGDTAFKGWGLYTWREQGLYYWALVPDTNANPDLSRVRAEGKSGLDGLKTRLGQLARGQELFWNFRVAVISSTQFMLPPAAEQTALCALMRERGLKLSVAEEMGPVADCKTAL
;
A
#
# COMPACT_ATOMS: atom_id res chain seq x y z
N MET A 1 -37.55 -28.50 -31.20
CA MET A 1 -36.99 -29.73 -30.62
C MET A 1 -36.47 -29.41 -29.23
N PHE A 2 -37.11 -29.95 -28.20
CA PHE A 2 -36.69 -29.86 -26.80
C PHE A 2 -35.54 -30.83 -26.56
N ALA A 3 -34.47 -30.40 -25.91
CA ALA A 3 -33.45 -31.29 -25.38
C ALA A 3 -33.06 -30.89 -23.95
N SER A 4 -33.66 -31.64 -23.03
CA SER A 4 -33.32 -31.99 -21.66
C SER A 4 -32.09 -31.37 -20.97
N ARG A 5 -32.35 -30.75 -19.82
CA ARG A 5 -31.39 -30.64 -18.71
C ARG A 5 -31.23 -31.99 -17.98
N PRO A 6 -30.03 -32.30 -17.47
CA PRO A 6 -29.88 -33.06 -16.25
C PRO A 6 -29.32 -32.23 -15.08
N LYS A 7 -29.64 -32.73 -13.89
CA LYS A 7 -29.70 -32.13 -12.54
C LYS A 7 -28.35 -32.19 -11.77
N PRO A 8 -28.27 -31.63 -10.53
CA PRO A 8 -27.03 -31.17 -9.90
C PRO A 8 -26.29 -32.27 -9.15
N LYS A 9 -25.01 -32.04 -8.85
CA LYS A 9 -24.23 -32.86 -7.89
C LYS A 9 -23.95 -32.06 -6.62
N THR A 10 -24.65 -32.46 -5.58
CA THR A 10 -24.39 -32.20 -4.16
C THR A 10 -23.10 -32.90 -3.72
N TYR A 11 -22.22 -32.22 -3.00
CA TYR A 11 -21.18 -32.85 -2.18
C TYR A 11 -21.13 -32.22 -0.78
N VAL A 12 -21.74 -32.97 0.14
CA VAL A 12 -21.44 -33.31 1.55
C VAL A 12 -20.31 -32.54 2.26
N LEU A 13 -20.68 -31.94 3.41
CA LEU A 13 -19.84 -31.54 4.54
C LEU A 13 -18.90 -32.66 5.03
N LEU A 14 -17.73 -32.32 5.58
CA LEU A 14 -17.37 -32.74 6.95
C LEU A 14 -16.21 -31.89 7.53
N PRO A 15 -16.18 -31.69 8.86
CA PRO A 15 -15.20 -30.86 9.56
C PRO A 15 -14.01 -31.69 10.05
N SER A 16 -12.82 -31.09 10.10
CA SER A 16 -11.68 -31.66 10.82
C SER A 16 -11.12 -30.63 11.79
N LEU A 17 -11.63 -30.70 13.03
CA LEU A 17 -10.95 -30.20 14.22
C LEU A 17 -9.60 -30.93 14.34
N PHE A 18 -8.50 -30.18 14.37
CA PHE A 18 -7.27 -30.62 15.00
C PHE A 18 -7.06 -29.79 16.27
N LEU A 19 -7.54 -30.34 17.38
CA LEU A 19 -7.07 -30.00 18.72
C LEU A 19 -5.83 -30.85 18.99
N LEU A 20 -4.66 -30.21 19.07
CA LEU A 20 -3.49 -30.81 19.70
C LEU A 20 -3.00 -29.84 20.79
N SER A 21 -3.41 -30.17 22.02
CA SER A 21 -2.72 -29.78 23.24
C SER A 21 -1.27 -30.23 23.19
N ALA A 22 -0.36 -29.32 23.53
CA ALA A 22 0.93 -29.69 24.08
C ALA A 22 1.27 -28.73 25.23
N CYS A 23 1.31 -29.32 26.42
CA CYS A 23 1.73 -28.71 27.67
C CYS A 23 3.12 -28.07 27.52
N PHE A 24 3.28 -26.83 27.96
CA PHE A 24 4.60 -26.30 28.29
C PHE A 24 4.60 -25.94 29.78
N SER A 25 5.27 -26.80 30.56
CA SER A 25 5.49 -26.60 31.98
C SER A 25 6.39 -25.38 32.24
N PRO A 26 6.12 -24.58 33.26
CA PRO A 26 7.01 -23.50 33.69
C PRO A 26 8.18 -24.07 34.50
N LEU A 27 9.41 -23.71 34.12
CA LEU A 27 10.60 -23.90 34.96
C LEU A 27 10.84 -22.63 35.81
N PRO A 28 11.26 -22.78 37.08
CA PRO A 28 11.52 -21.66 37.99
C PRO A 28 12.93 -21.09 37.78
N VAL A 29 13.06 -19.77 37.75
CA VAL A 29 14.37 -19.08 37.73
C VAL A 29 14.50 -18.20 39.00
N PRO A 30 15.64 -18.27 39.73
CA PRO A 30 15.88 -17.67 41.06
C PRO A 30 15.95 -16.12 41.10
N PRO A 31 15.99 -15.51 42.31
CA PRO A 31 15.74 -14.09 42.52
C PRO A 31 16.99 -13.19 42.45
N ALA A 32 16.72 -11.92 42.11
CA ALA A 32 17.37 -10.68 42.51
C ALA A 32 18.91 -10.60 42.58
N ALA A 33 19.53 -9.88 41.63
CA ALA A 33 20.57 -8.88 41.91
C ALA A 33 20.90 -8.05 40.66
N GLN A 34 20.69 -6.72 40.76
CA GLN A 34 21.61 -5.62 40.42
C GLN A 34 20.86 -4.40 39.85
N PRO A 35 20.82 -3.27 40.59
CA PRO A 35 20.56 -1.96 39.99
C PRO A 35 21.85 -1.51 39.31
N SER A 36 22.09 -2.01 38.10
CA SER A 36 23.17 -1.51 37.25
C SER A 36 22.67 -0.29 36.50
N ALA A 37 23.22 0.83 36.94
CA ALA A 37 23.19 2.17 36.35
C ALA A 37 22.91 2.22 34.85
N SER A 38 22.08 3.21 34.50
CA SER A 38 21.88 3.79 33.18
C SER A 38 23.14 3.77 32.30
N PRO A 39 22.93 3.68 30.98
CA PRO A 39 23.08 4.95 30.28
C PRO A 39 21.79 5.29 29.55
N THR A 40 21.17 6.37 30.02
CA THR A 40 20.33 7.20 29.18
C THR A 40 21.25 7.77 28.10
N VAL A 41 21.40 7.03 27.00
CA VAL A 41 21.70 7.64 25.72
C VAL A 41 20.40 7.57 24.94
N ALA A 42 19.51 8.51 25.27
CA ALA A 42 18.57 9.01 24.29
C ALA A 42 19.42 9.72 23.22
N SER A 43 20.05 8.94 22.34
CA SER A 43 20.50 9.44 21.05
C SER A 43 19.25 9.67 20.23
N SER A 44 18.62 10.82 20.49
CA SER A 44 17.78 11.49 19.51
C SER A 44 18.70 11.87 18.37
N THR A 45 18.94 10.92 17.48
CA THR A 45 19.67 11.14 16.24
C THR A 45 18.86 12.14 15.42
N ALA A 46 19.54 13.19 14.97
CA ALA A 46 18.94 14.23 14.15
C ALA A 46 18.21 13.61 12.93
N GLY A 47 16.90 13.88 12.82
CA GLY A 47 16.14 13.71 11.59
C GLY A 47 15.70 12.30 11.24
N ASP A 48 14.99 11.59 12.12
CA ASP A 48 14.30 10.35 11.74
C ASP A 48 13.17 10.67 10.73
N THR A 49 13.43 10.44 9.45
CA THR A 49 12.40 10.31 8.41
C THR A 49 11.50 9.13 8.74
N ALA A 50 10.45 9.36 9.52
CA ALA A 50 9.45 8.34 9.80
C ALA A 50 8.71 7.95 8.51
N PHE A 51 8.65 6.65 8.24
CA PHE A 51 7.87 6.08 7.14
C PHE A 51 6.37 6.28 7.40
N LYS A 52 5.67 6.91 6.46
CA LYS A 52 4.23 7.20 6.58
C LYS A 52 3.37 6.23 5.80
N GLY A 53 3.94 5.60 4.78
CA GLY A 53 3.23 4.80 3.78
C GLY A 53 3.92 4.94 2.44
N TRP A 54 3.16 4.91 1.35
CA TRP A 54 3.71 4.93 0.00
C TRP A 54 3.27 6.15 -0.79
N GLY A 55 4.21 6.90 -1.34
CA GLY A 55 3.95 8.02 -2.20
C GLY A 55 3.70 7.53 -3.62
N LEU A 56 2.50 7.79 -4.13
CA LEU A 56 2.11 7.53 -5.51
C LEU A 56 2.21 8.82 -6.32
N TYR A 57 2.97 8.77 -7.41
CA TYR A 57 3.20 9.91 -8.30
C TYR A 57 2.77 9.58 -9.71
N THR A 58 2.16 10.56 -10.38
CA THR A 58 1.81 10.49 -11.79
C THR A 58 2.24 11.72 -12.53
N TRP A 59 2.81 11.51 -13.71
CA TRP A 59 3.12 12.58 -14.65
C TRP A 59 2.90 12.11 -16.07
N ARG A 60 2.88 13.05 -17.00
CA ARG A 60 2.77 12.77 -18.43
C ARG A 60 4.06 13.16 -19.12
N GLU A 61 4.60 12.25 -19.93
CA GLU A 61 5.79 12.47 -20.73
C GLU A 61 5.60 11.79 -22.09
N GLN A 62 5.89 12.50 -23.18
CA GLN A 62 5.74 11.98 -24.55
C GLN A 62 4.34 11.37 -24.85
N GLY A 63 3.30 11.94 -24.25
CA GLY A 63 1.92 11.48 -24.43
C GLY A 63 1.52 10.29 -23.57
N LEU A 64 2.45 9.65 -22.86
CA LEU A 64 2.19 8.53 -21.96
C LEU A 64 2.13 8.97 -20.50
N TYR A 65 1.28 8.31 -19.72
CA TYR A 65 1.26 8.47 -18.28
C TYR A 65 2.26 7.52 -17.63
N TYR A 66 3.06 8.09 -16.74
CA TYR A 66 4.03 7.36 -15.94
C TYR A 66 3.59 7.39 -14.49
N TRP A 67 3.86 6.28 -13.83
CA TRP A 67 3.49 5.98 -12.45
C TRP A 67 4.73 5.61 -11.68
N ALA A 68 4.91 6.19 -10.51
CA ALA A 68 5.95 5.79 -9.57
C ALA A 68 5.36 5.58 -8.18
N LEU A 69 5.84 4.52 -7.53
CA LEU A 69 5.50 4.19 -6.16
C LEU A 69 6.79 4.18 -5.36
N VAL A 70 6.94 5.15 -4.48
CA VAL A 70 8.13 5.31 -3.63
C VAL A 70 7.71 5.31 -2.16
N PRO A 71 8.56 4.87 -1.23
CA PRO A 71 8.30 5.05 0.20
C PRO A 71 8.05 6.53 0.51
N ASP A 72 6.92 6.84 1.14
CA ASP A 72 6.61 8.18 1.61
C ASP A 72 7.17 8.39 3.01
N THR A 73 7.79 9.53 3.22
CA THR A 73 8.41 9.90 4.50
C THR A 73 7.96 11.30 4.88
N ASN A 74 8.27 11.76 6.09
CA ASN A 74 8.05 13.16 6.46
C ASN A 74 8.98 14.15 5.75
N ALA A 75 9.91 13.69 4.89
CA ALA A 75 10.78 14.56 4.11
C ALA A 75 10.21 14.87 2.72
N ASN A 76 10.74 15.92 2.10
CA ASN A 76 10.44 16.22 0.70
C ASN A 76 10.82 15.05 -0.21
N PRO A 77 10.00 14.73 -1.22
CA PRO A 77 10.28 13.61 -2.10
C PRO A 77 11.52 13.88 -2.97
N ASP A 78 12.40 12.90 -3.06
CA ASP A 78 13.50 12.91 -4.03
C ASP A 78 12.95 12.64 -5.43
N LEU A 79 12.86 13.69 -6.24
CA LEU A 79 12.31 13.62 -7.59
C LEU A 79 13.16 12.75 -8.53
N SER A 80 14.47 12.65 -8.29
CA SER A 80 15.36 11.79 -9.10
C SER A 80 15.00 10.33 -8.88
N ARG A 81 14.72 9.95 -7.62
CA ARG A 81 14.23 8.62 -7.27
C ARG A 81 12.84 8.36 -7.86
N VAL A 82 11.91 9.31 -7.75
CA VAL A 82 10.56 9.18 -8.33
C VAL A 82 10.65 8.88 -9.84
N ARG A 83 11.53 9.56 -10.57
CA ARG A 83 11.76 9.31 -12.00
C ARG A 83 12.40 7.96 -12.27
N ALA A 84 13.43 7.57 -11.51
CA ALA A 84 14.09 6.27 -11.66
C ALA A 84 13.13 5.09 -11.44
N GLU A 85 12.16 5.26 -10.53
CA GLU A 85 11.15 4.26 -10.19
C GLU A 85 9.95 4.26 -11.17
N GLY A 86 9.89 5.26 -12.07
CA GLY A 86 8.81 5.48 -13.03
C GLY A 86 8.61 4.35 -14.02
N LYS A 87 7.35 3.95 -14.19
CA LYS A 87 6.91 3.00 -15.21
C LYS A 87 5.74 3.57 -16.00
N SER A 88 5.75 3.38 -17.31
CA SER A 88 4.64 3.78 -18.15
C SER A 88 3.44 2.86 -17.93
N GLY A 89 2.24 3.45 -17.89
CA GLY A 89 0.98 2.75 -17.74
C GLY A 89 0.76 2.09 -16.37
N LEU A 90 -0.49 1.70 -16.13
CA LEU A 90 -0.90 1.08 -14.86
C LEU A 90 -0.32 -0.33 -14.66
N ASP A 91 0.07 -1.04 -15.71
CA ASP A 91 0.59 -2.41 -15.57
C ASP A 91 1.93 -2.45 -14.84
N GLY A 92 2.80 -1.46 -15.06
CA GLY A 92 4.04 -1.31 -14.30
C GLY A 92 3.79 -1.08 -12.80
N LEU A 93 2.69 -0.38 -12.48
CA LEU A 93 2.27 -0.12 -11.11
C LEU A 93 1.63 -1.38 -10.46
N LYS A 94 0.86 -2.18 -11.20
CA LYS A 94 0.21 -3.41 -10.69
C LYS A 94 1.19 -4.37 -10.01
N THR A 95 2.36 -4.60 -10.62
CA THR A 95 3.39 -5.48 -10.06
C THR A 95 3.88 -4.99 -8.70
N ARG A 96 4.11 -3.67 -8.57
CA ARG A 96 4.54 -3.03 -7.32
C ARG A 96 3.46 -3.06 -6.25
N LEU A 97 2.23 -2.72 -6.61
CA LEU A 97 1.08 -2.80 -5.72
C LEU A 97 0.81 -4.23 -5.24
N GLY A 98 1.11 -5.23 -6.06
CA GLY A 98 1.00 -6.64 -5.68
C GLY A 98 1.98 -7.10 -4.62
N GLN A 99 3.06 -6.35 -4.37
CA GLN A 99 4.04 -6.62 -3.32
C GLN A 99 3.70 -5.96 -1.99
N LEU A 100 2.71 -5.06 -1.97
CA LEU A 100 2.30 -4.36 -0.76
C LEU A 100 1.41 -5.25 0.10
N ALA A 101 1.54 -5.10 1.42
CA ALA A 101 0.65 -5.74 2.36
C ALA A 101 -0.74 -5.09 2.32
N ARG A 102 -1.78 -5.91 2.52
CA ARG A 102 -3.16 -5.42 2.68
C ARG A 102 -3.23 -4.39 3.80
N GLY A 103 -4.06 -3.36 3.61
CA GLY A 103 -4.28 -2.27 4.55
C GLY A 103 -3.22 -1.16 4.53
N GLN A 104 -2.14 -1.30 3.76
CA GLN A 104 -1.16 -0.23 3.56
C GLN A 104 -1.80 0.98 2.84
N GLU A 105 -1.29 2.15 3.19
CA GLU A 105 -1.78 3.43 2.69
C GLU A 105 -0.87 4.02 1.64
N LEU A 106 -1.49 4.50 0.56
CA LEU A 106 -0.85 5.18 -0.55
C LEU A 106 -1.34 6.63 -0.57
N PHE A 107 -0.40 7.57 -0.65
CA PHE A 107 -0.65 9.00 -0.77
C PHE A 107 -0.43 9.41 -2.22
N TRP A 108 -1.51 9.79 -2.91
CA TRP A 108 -1.41 10.26 -4.30
C TRP A 108 -0.99 11.72 -4.36
N ASN A 109 0.28 11.90 -4.66
CA ASN A 109 1.02 13.15 -4.66
C ASN A 109 1.12 13.73 -6.07
N PHE A 110 0.00 14.25 -6.60
CA PHE A 110 -0.05 14.88 -7.93
C PHE A 110 0.09 16.40 -7.90
N ARG A 111 -0.09 17.05 -6.73
CA ARG A 111 0.07 18.50 -6.54
C ARG A 111 1.40 18.88 -5.90
N VAL A 112 2.41 18.01 -5.94
CA VAL A 112 3.75 18.36 -5.44
C VAL A 112 4.33 19.44 -6.35
N ALA A 113 4.02 20.67 -5.97
CA ALA A 113 4.37 21.88 -6.65
C ALA A 113 5.85 22.15 -6.41
N VAL A 114 6.61 22.14 -7.51
CA VAL A 114 7.68 23.12 -7.77
C VAL A 114 8.97 22.95 -6.96
N ILE A 115 9.88 22.10 -7.45
CA ILE A 115 11.34 22.37 -7.56
C ILE A 115 11.94 21.78 -8.86
N SER A 116 11.12 21.28 -9.81
CA SER A 116 11.63 20.79 -11.10
C SER A 116 10.62 21.02 -12.23
N SER A 117 11.09 20.95 -13.47
CA SER A 117 10.29 20.95 -14.70
C SER A 117 9.23 19.84 -14.79
N THR A 118 9.17 18.94 -13.80
CA THR A 118 8.19 17.85 -13.75
C THR A 118 6.86 18.37 -13.23
N GLN A 119 5.86 18.41 -14.12
CA GLN A 119 4.48 18.63 -13.75
C GLN A 119 3.83 17.28 -13.42
N PHE A 120 3.74 16.96 -12.13
CA PHE A 120 2.86 15.89 -11.68
C PHE A 120 1.41 16.28 -11.98
N MET A 121 0.62 15.31 -12.42
CA MET A 121 -0.77 15.54 -12.83
C MET A 121 -1.60 14.28 -12.67
N LEU A 122 -2.91 14.47 -12.58
CA LEU A 122 -3.85 13.35 -12.61
C LEU A 122 -3.98 12.80 -14.04
N PRO A 123 -4.05 11.48 -14.19
CA PRO A 123 -4.34 10.83 -15.46
C PRO A 123 -5.84 10.96 -15.82
N PRO A 124 -6.28 10.52 -17.01
CA PRO A 124 -7.68 10.55 -17.40
C PRO A 124 -8.55 9.74 -16.43
N ALA A 125 -9.83 10.10 -16.32
CA ALA A 125 -10.76 9.46 -15.38
C ALA A 125 -10.82 7.92 -15.48
N ALA A 126 -10.64 7.37 -16.68
CA ALA A 126 -10.56 5.92 -16.90
C ALA A 126 -9.38 5.27 -16.15
N GLU A 127 -8.19 5.90 -16.17
CA GLU A 127 -7.03 5.40 -15.43
C GLU A 127 -7.20 5.60 -13.92
N GLN A 128 -7.81 6.70 -13.47
CA GLN A 128 -8.13 6.90 -12.06
C GLN A 128 -9.11 5.82 -11.55
N THR A 129 -10.12 5.48 -12.35
CA THR A 129 -11.10 4.43 -12.02
C THR A 129 -10.43 3.05 -11.97
N ALA A 130 -9.57 2.75 -12.94
CA ALA A 130 -8.80 1.51 -12.96
C ALA A 130 -7.85 1.39 -11.76
N LEU A 131 -7.20 2.48 -11.35
CA LEU A 131 -6.42 2.54 -10.12
C LEU A 131 -7.30 2.26 -8.89
N CYS A 132 -8.45 2.94 -8.75
CA CYS A 132 -9.35 2.69 -7.62
C CYS A 132 -9.81 1.22 -7.54
N ALA A 133 -10.15 0.61 -8.69
CA ALA A 133 -10.53 -0.80 -8.75
C ALA A 133 -9.38 -1.71 -8.28
N LEU A 134 -8.16 -1.44 -8.74
CA LEU A 134 -6.96 -2.17 -8.34
C LEU A 134 -6.65 -2.02 -6.85
N MET A 135 -6.78 -0.82 -6.29
CA MET A 135 -6.59 -0.57 -4.87
C MET A 135 -7.59 -1.36 -4.03
N ARG A 136 -8.86 -1.43 -4.46
CA ARG A 136 -9.91 -2.22 -3.81
C ARG A 136 -9.63 -3.72 -3.88
N GLU A 137 -9.30 -4.24 -5.06
CA GLU A 137 -8.94 -5.65 -5.26
C GLU A 137 -7.78 -6.07 -4.35
N ARG A 138 -6.79 -5.18 -4.18
CA ARG A 138 -5.61 -5.42 -3.34
C ARG A 138 -5.86 -5.14 -1.86
N GLY A 139 -7.00 -4.55 -1.48
CA GLY A 139 -7.28 -4.15 -0.10
C GLY A 139 -6.32 -3.07 0.41
N LEU A 140 -5.89 -2.17 -0.47
CA LEU A 140 -5.02 -1.03 -0.15
C LEU A 140 -5.85 0.23 0.07
N LYS A 141 -5.34 1.16 0.88
CA LYS A 141 -5.96 2.46 1.10
C LYS A 141 -5.34 3.49 0.17
N LEU A 142 -6.17 4.25 -0.56
CA LEU A 142 -5.73 5.38 -1.35
C LEU A 142 -6.19 6.66 -0.68
N SER A 143 -5.23 7.49 -0.30
CA SER A 143 -5.42 8.84 0.22
C SER A 143 -4.91 9.81 -0.83
N VAL A 144 -5.72 10.81 -1.16
CA VAL A 144 -5.40 11.75 -2.22
C VAL A 144 -5.11 13.10 -1.57
N ALA A 145 -4.03 13.76 -2.00
CA ALA A 145 -3.69 15.09 -1.48
C ALA A 145 -4.75 16.11 -1.93
N GLU A 146 -5.76 16.36 -1.07
CA GLU A 146 -6.84 17.32 -1.30
C GLU A 146 -6.53 18.69 -0.68
N GLU A 147 -6.44 19.71 -1.52
CA GLU A 147 -7.25 20.91 -1.35
C GLU A 147 -8.05 21.08 -2.65
N MET A 148 -9.38 20.88 -2.57
CA MET A 148 -10.39 21.21 -3.59
C MET A 148 -10.40 20.38 -4.89
N GLY A 149 -11.26 19.34 -4.90
CA GLY A 149 -11.84 18.76 -6.12
C GLY A 149 -11.95 17.24 -6.04
N PRO A 150 -13.05 16.62 -6.51
CA PRO A 150 -13.23 15.18 -6.39
C PRO A 150 -12.24 14.45 -7.30
N VAL A 151 -11.17 13.93 -6.72
CA VAL A 151 -10.49 12.78 -7.30
C VAL A 151 -11.46 11.61 -7.22
N ALA A 152 -11.48 10.74 -8.24
CA ALA A 152 -12.39 9.61 -8.31
C ALA A 152 -12.47 8.93 -6.93
N ASP A 153 -13.59 9.11 -6.25
CA ASP A 153 -13.73 8.75 -4.85
C ASP A 153 -13.74 7.22 -4.82
N CYS A 154 -12.60 6.61 -4.46
CA CYS A 154 -12.49 5.15 -4.46
C CYS A 154 -13.49 4.51 -3.45
N LYS A 155 -14.17 5.35 -2.65
CA LYS A 155 -15.24 5.01 -1.70
C LYS A 155 -16.58 4.63 -2.34
N THR A 156 -16.90 5.02 -3.59
CA THR A 156 -18.32 5.03 -4.05
C THR A 156 -18.66 4.21 -5.30
N ALA A 157 -17.78 3.36 -5.81
CA ALA A 157 -18.12 2.45 -6.91
C ALA A 157 -18.40 1.02 -6.39
N LEU A 158 -19.64 0.83 -5.91
CA LEU A 158 -20.29 -0.46 -5.68
C LEU A 158 -21.52 -0.54 -6.59
#